data_AF-A0ABD1UZY7-F1
#
_entry.id   AF-A0ABD1UZY7-F1
#
_cell.length_a   1.000
_cell.length_b   1.000
_cell.length_c   1.000
_cell.angle_alpha   90.00
_cell.angle_beta   90.00
_cell.angle_gamma   90.00
#
_symmetry.space_group_name_H-M   'P 1'
#
loop_
_entity.id
_entity.type
_entity.pdbx_description
1 polymer ?
#
loop_
_entity_poly.entity_id
_entity_poly.type
_entity_poly.pdbx_seq_one_letter_code
_entity_poly.pdbx_strand_id
1 'polypeptide(L)'
;MSSGDSFRQPLCPQPPETFPFELKEESDFDQIVSPDGLVSICGFGSLLSERSARSTFPHLINFRMTKLSGFRRVFAHVAPIFFERGIAKPETKEISSLSVEPCEGETLVVTTFEIQISEIPSFIEREHEFRFLAVIPETFNELFYTTPAVLCARYSDGEYFENRCKGNQEIFFQRYGQYGIDKIWVDDILPCRVYLRHCVLAAKNLGDLAYDNFLDHTFLGDRKTTIREYLATTGSGIMEEEPPELLKYRYGG
;
A
#
# COMPACT_ATOMS: atom_id res chain seq x y z
N MET A 1 -15.25 -53.63 5.09
CA MET A 1 -15.62 -52.37 4.41
C MET A 1 -15.57 -51.29 5.48
N SER A 2 -14.48 -50.55 5.57
CA SER A 2 -14.31 -49.48 6.56
C SER A 2 -14.47 -48.16 5.83
N SER A 3 -15.58 -47.47 6.10
CA SER A 3 -15.90 -46.16 5.58
C SER A 3 -15.02 -45.13 6.28
N GLY A 4 -14.11 -44.50 5.54
CA GLY A 4 -13.33 -43.37 6.03
C GLY A 4 -14.14 -42.09 5.91
N ASP A 5 -14.52 -41.52 7.05
CA ASP A 5 -14.98 -40.14 7.14
C ASP A 5 -13.82 -39.21 6.80
N SER A 6 -13.88 -38.56 5.63
CA SER A 6 -12.99 -37.44 5.33
C SER A 6 -13.52 -36.20 6.04
N PHE A 7 -12.72 -35.71 6.99
CA PHE A 7 -12.90 -34.38 7.57
C PHE A 7 -12.88 -33.35 6.43
N ARG A 8 -14.05 -32.81 6.07
CA ARG A 8 -14.11 -31.60 5.25
C ARG A 8 -13.56 -30.45 6.10
N GLN A 9 -12.37 -29.97 5.74
CA GLN A 9 -11.89 -28.68 6.24
C GLN A 9 -12.93 -27.60 5.92
N PRO A 10 -13.15 -26.62 6.81
CA PRO A 10 -13.98 -25.47 6.48
C PRO A 10 -13.35 -24.76 5.29
N LEU A 11 -14.11 -24.61 4.21
CA LEU A 11 -13.70 -23.83 3.05
C LEU A 11 -13.64 -22.36 3.50
N CYS A 12 -12.42 -21.81 3.63
CA CYS A 12 -12.25 -20.38 3.73
C CYS A 12 -12.97 -19.73 2.53
N PRO A 13 -13.79 -18.69 2.73
CA PRO A 13 -14.42 -17.96 1.63
C PRO A 13 -13.33 -17.52 0.65
N GLN A 14 -13.42 -17.97 -0.60
CA GLN A 14 -12.53 -17.51 -1.67
C GLN A 14 -13.11 -16.23 -2.27
N PRO A 15 -12.28 -15.27 -2.70
CA PRO A 15 -12.77 -14.17 -3.54
C PRO A 15 -13.42 -14.77 -4.80
N PRO A 16 -14.39 -14.06 -5.42
CA PRO A 16 -14.95 -14.51 -6.69
C PRO A 16 -13.81 -14.81 -7.69
N GLU A 17 -13.93 -15.87 -8.50
CA GLU A 17 -12.84 -16.43 -9.35
C GLU A 17 -12.17 -15.41 -10.30
N THR A 18 -12.73 -14.20 -10.41
CA THR A 18 -12.27 -13.09 -11.25
C THR A 18 -11.35 -12.07 -10.53
N PHE A 19 -11.04 -12.22 -9.24
CA PHE A 19 -10.23 -11.25 -8.48
C PHE A 19 -8.93 -11.86 -7.93
N PRO A 20 -7.82 -11.08 -7.85
CA PRO A 20 -7.68 -9.69 -8.31
C PRO A 20 -7.49 -9.59 -9.83
N PHE A 21 -7.88 -8.46 -10.43
CA PHE A 21 -7.54 -8.11 -11.82
C PHE A 21 -6.95 -6.71 -11.93
N GLU A 22 -6.15 -6.46 -12.96
CA GLU A 22 -5.43 -5.20 -13.15
C GLU A 22 -6.28 -4.15 -13.88
N LEU A 23 -6.22 -2.90 -13.40
CA LEU A 23 -6.77 -1.70 -14.03
C LEU A 23 -5.60 -0.93 -14.67
N LYS A 24 -5.46 -0.99 -15.99
CA LYS A 24 -4.30 -0.46 -16.71
C LYS A 24 -4.50 0.99 -17.10
N GLU A 25 -5.68 1.30 -17.61
CA GLU A 25 -6.03 2.62 -18.17
C GLU A 25 -7.27 3.19 -17.45
N GLU A 26 -7.53 4.49 -17.61
CA GLU A 26 -8.63 5.20 -16.92
C GLU A 26 -10.00 4.54 -17.12
N SER A 27 -10.30 4.07 -18.34
CA SER A 27 -11.57 3.40 -18.66
C SER A 27 -11.76 2.06 -17.95
N ASP A 28 -10.69 1.44 -17.44
CA ASP A 28 -10.83 0.18 -16.72
C ASP A 28 -11.57 0.37 -15.40
N PHE A 29 -11.54 1.58 -14.83
CA PHE A 29 -12.25 1.91 -13.59
C PHE A 29 -13.78 1.88 -13.75
N ASP A 30 -14.30 1.98 -14.98
CA ASP A 30 -15.73 1.81 -15.27
C ASP A 30 -16.24 0.40 -14.89
N GLN A 31 -15.34 -0.59 -14.79
CA GLN A 31 -15.66 -1.96 -14.39
C GLN A 31 -15.97 -2.09 -12.89
N ILE A 32 -15.51 -1.13 -12.07
CA ILE A 32 -15.60 -1.19 -10.61
C ILE A 32 -16.33 0.00 -9.99
N VAL A 33 -16.71 0.99 -10.80
CA VAL A 33 -17.48 2.14 -10.32
C VAL A 33 -18.86 1.71 -9.85
N SER A 34 -19.28 2.24 -8.71
CA SER A 34 -20.63 2.03 -8.20
C SER A 34 -21.67 2.81 -9.01
N PRO A 35 -22.98 2.46 -8.91
CA PRO A 35 -24.04 3.22 -9.56
C PRO A 35 -24.08 4.71 -9.19
N ASP A 36 -23.56 5.08 -8.02
CA ASP A 36 -23.47 6.45 -7.54
C ASP A 36 -22.24 7.22 -8.07
N GLY A 37 -21.46 6.62 -8.98
CA GLY A 37 -20.27 7.23 -9.56
C GLY A 37 -19.04 7.21 -8.64
N LEU A 38 -19.05 6.35 -7.62
CA LEU A 38 -17.98 6.25 -6.62
C LEU A 38 -17.06 5.06 -6.87
N VAL A 39 -15.77 5.24 -6.61
CA VAL A 39 -14.73 4.21 -6.64
C VAL A 39 -14.14 4.04 -5.24
N SER A 40 -14.10 2.80 -4.74
CA SER A 40 -13.49 2.48 -3.44
C SER A 40 -11.97 2.33 -3.58
N ILE A 41 -11.20 2.86 -2.63
CA ILE A 41 -9.74 2.80 -2.59
C ILE A 41 -9.27 2.14 -1.29
N CYS A 42 -8.27 1.27 -1.36
CA CYS A 42 -7.63 0.62 -0.21
C CYS A 42 -6.38 1.39 0.23
N GLY A 43 -6.39 1.93 1.45
CA GLY A 43 -5.23 2.54 2.10
C GLY A 43 -4.49 1.56 3.02
N PHE A 44 -3.18 1.37 2.81
CA PHE A 44 -2.39 0.37 3.58
C PHE A 44 -1.15 0.94 4.29
N GLY A 45 -0.74 2.16 3.97
CA GLY A 45 0.40 2.87 4.55
C GLY A 45 -0.02 4.16 5.23
N SER A 46 0.46 5.29 4.72
CA SER A 46 0.05 6.63 5.21
C SER A 46 -1.47 6.84 5.14
N LEU A 47 -2.15 6.22 4.17
CA LEU A 47 -3.60 6.31 3.99
C LEU A 47 -4.41 5.56 5.07
N LEU A 48 -3.75 4.86 6.00
CA LEU A 48 -4.38 4.42 7.24
C LEU A 48 -4.83 5.61 8.11
N SER A 49 -4.20 6.78 7.96
CA SER A 49 -4.62 8.03 8.60
C SER A 49 -5.64 8.73 7.71
N GLU A 50 -6.86 8.97 8.21
CA GLU A 50 -7.88 9.71 7.47
C GLU A 50 -7.40 11.13 7.12
N ARG A 51 -6.62 11.76 8.00
CA ARG A 51 -6.00 13.06 7.73
C ARG A 51 -5.08 13.01 6.52
N SER A 52 -4.21 12.00 6.45
CA SER A 52 -3.34 11.78 5.30
C SER A 52 -4.14 11.44 4.05
N ALA A 53 -5.17 10.60 4.17
CA ALA A 53 -6.07 10.28 3.08
C ALA A 53 -6.77 11.54 2.54
N ARG A 54 -7.28 12.42 3.41
CA ARG A 54 -7.90 13.70 3.02
C ARG A 54 -6.91 14.71 2.43
N SER A 55 -5.63 14.64 2.82
CA SER A 55 -4.60 15.46 2.16
C SER A 55 -4.39 15.07 0.69
N THR A 56 -4.68 13.81 0.36
CA THR A 56 -4.60 13.27 -1.02
C THR A 56 -5.96 13.37 -1.73
N PHE A 57 -7.05 13.04 -1.04
CA PHE A 57 -8.43 12.97 -1.54
C PHE A 57 -9.34 13.84 -0.64
N PRO A 58 -9.37 15.17 -0.85
CA PRO A 58 -10.06 16.09 0.07
C PRO A 58 -11.54 15.77 0.27
N HIS A 59 -12.17 15.20 -0.75
CA HIS A 59 -13.60 14.91 -0.80
C HIS A 59 -13.94 13.44 -0.50
N LEU A 60 -12.99 12.64 -0.01
CA LEU A 60 -13.26 11.24 0.31
C LEU A 60 -14.42 11.10 1.30
N ILE A 61 -15.17 10.01 1.13
CA ILE A 61 -16.29 9.62 2.00
C ILE A 61 -16.15 8.17 2.48
N ASN A 62 -16.99 7.81 3.46
CA ASN A 62 -17.09 6.52 4.14
C ASN A 62 -15.74 5.85 4.49
N PHE A 63 -14.81 6.63 5.02
CA PHE A 63 -13.55 6.12 5.56
C PHE A 63 -13.82 5.09 6.67
N ARG A 64 -13.31 3.86 6.50
CA ARG A 64 -13.53 2.73 7.41
C ARG A 64 -12.37 1.75 7.37
N MET A 65 -12.23 0.92 8.39
CA MET A 65 -11.30 -0.22 8.35
C MET A 65 -11.93 -1.43 7.69
N THR A 66 -11.13 -2.17 6.93
CA THR A 66 -11.48 -3.45 6.31
C THR A 66 -10.28 -4.41 6.38
N LYS A 67 -10.53 -5.66 6.04
CA LYS A 67 -9.53 -6.72 5.94
C LYS A 67 -9.27 -7.03 4.46
N LEU A 68 -8.04 -7.34 4.10
CA LEU A 68 -7.66 -7.75 2.75
C LEU A 68 -6.73 -8.96 2.82
N SER A 69 -7.18 -10.10 2.31
CA SER A 69 -6.44 -11.36 2.32
C SER A 69 -5.63 -11.55 1.02
N GLY A 70 -4.54 -12.33 1.10
CA GLY A 70 -3.73 -12.71 -0.07
C GLY A 70 -2.68 -11.67 -0.48
N PHE A 71 -2.39 -10.71 0.40
CA PHE A 71 -1.43 -9.64 0.15
C PHE A 71 -0.60 -9.37 1.40
N ARG A 72 0.63 -8.85 1.20
CA ARG A 72 1.48 -8.36 2.29
C ARG A 72 2.04 -6.97 2.00
N ARG A 73 2.38 -6.24 3.06
CA ARG A 73 3.08 -4.95 2.98
C ARG A 73 4.59 -5.16 3.04
N VAL A 74 5.32 -4.47 2.17
CA VAL A 74 6.79 -4.56 2.11
C VAL A 74 7.41 -3.17 1.94
N PHE A 75 8.43 -2.86 2.75
CA PHE A 75 9.28 -1.69 2.54
C PHE A 75 10.37 -2.00 1.50
N ALA A 76 10.00 -2.06 0.23
CA ALA A 76 10.91 -2.33 -0.90
C ALA A 76 10.79 -1.31 -2.05
N HIS A 77 10.24 -0.12 -1.80
CA HIS A 77 9.94 0.87 -2.83
C HIS A 77 10.76 2.15 -2.64
N VAL A 78 11.63 2.49 -3.58
CA VAL A 78 12.38 3.75 -3.57
C VAL A 78 11.50 4.87 -4.11
N ALA A 79 10.97 5.72 -3.22
CA ALA A 79 10.07 6.80 -3.60
C ALA A 79 10.83 8.12 -3.88
N PRO A 80 10.78 8.68 -5.11
CA PRO A 80 11.46 9.93 -5.49
C PRO A 80 11.13 11.10 -4.56
N ILE A 81 9.89 11.14 -4.09
CA ILE A 81 9.38 12.20 -3.21
C ILE A 81 10.14 12.30 -1.87
N PHE A 82 10.82 11.24 -1.44
CA PHE A 82 11.64 11.30 -0.23
C PHE A 82 12.96 12.05 -0.44
N PHE A 83 13.51 11.97 -1.66
CA PHE A 83 14.70 12.72 -2.07
C PHE A 83 14.35 14.19 -2.26
N GLU A 84 13.24 14.49 -2.96
CA GLU A 84 12.72 15.85 -3.12
C GLU A 84 12.50 16.56 -1.78
N ARG A 85 12.01 15.83 -0.78
CA ARG A 85 11.71 16.35 0.56
C ARG A 85 12.92 16.37 1.51
N GLY A 86 14.07 15.85 1.08
CA GLY A 86 15.27 15.76 1.92
C GLY A 86 15.11 14.86 3.15
N ILE A 87 14.25 13.83 3.06
CA ILE A 87 14.02 12.86 4.15
C ILE A 87 14.58 11.47 3.84
N ALA A 88 15.01 11.23 2.60
CA ALA A 88 15.79 10.07 2.22
C ALA A 88 17.18 10.15 2.87
N LYS A 89 17.70 9.01 3.38
CA LYS A 89 19.09 8.88 3.85
C LYS A 89 19.83 7.82 3.01
N PRO A 90 20.35 8.17 1.83
CA PRO A 90 20.98 7.20 0.91
C PRO A 90 22.18 6.49 1.52
N GLU A 91 22.95 7.16 2.38
CA GLU A 91 24.16 6.64 3.02
C GLU A 91 23.87 5.46 3.95
N THR A 92 22.70 5.47 4.61
CA THR A 92 22.21 4.39 5.47
C THR A 92 21.18 3.50 4.78
N LYS A 93 20.88 3.77 3.50
CA LYS A 93 19.82 3.13 2.71
C LYS A 93 18.40 3.26 3.31
N GLU A 94 18.15 4.21 4.22
CA GLU A 94 16.83 4.48 4.80
C GLU A 94 16.00 5.36 3.85
N ILE A 95 15.63 4.76 2.71
CA ILE A 95 15.01 5.44 1.56
C ILE A 95 13.71 4.75 1.10
N SER A 96 13.34 3.65 1.74
CA SER A 96 12.20 2.83 1.32
C SER A 96 10.88 3.39 1.80
N SER A 97 9.91 3.47 0.90
CA SER A 97 8.50 3.61 1.19
C SER A 97 7.81 2.24 1.13
N LEU A 98 6.50 2.24 1.31
CA LEU A 98 5.70 1.03 1.45
C LEU A 98 5.05 0.66 0.12
N SER A 99 5.02 -0.63 -0.19
CA SER A 99 4.23 -1.19 -1.28
C SER A 99 3.52 -2.45 -0.82
N VAL A 100 2.63 -2.96 -1.68
CA VAL A 100 1.91 -4.21 -1.46
C VAL A 100 2.18 -5.18 -2.60
N GLU A 101 2.30 -6.46 -2.29
CA GLU A 101 2.44 -7.55 -3.27
C GLU A 101 1.60 -8.76 -2.88
N PRO A 102 1.20 -9.60 -3.86
CA PRO A 102 0.50 -10.85 -3.58
C PRO A 102 1.32 -11.77 -2.65
N CYS A 103 0.67 -12.33 -1.63
CA CYS A 103 1.25 -13.33 -0.75
C CYS A 103 0.11 -14.18 -0.15
N GLU A 104 0.03 -15.43 -0.58
CA GLU A 104 -0.96 -16.38 -0.05
C GLU A 104 -0.76 -16.57 1.46
N GLY A 105 -1.86 -16.68 2.19
CA GLY A 105 -1.85 -16.86 3.65
C GLY A 105 -1.66 -15.58 4.46
N GLU A 106 -1.29 -14.46 3.83
CA GLU A 106 -1.16 -13.17 4.51
C GLU A 106 -2.47 -12.38 4.52
N THR A 107 -2.61 -11.50 5.51
CA THR A 107 -3.80 -10.66 5.68
C THR A 107 -3.42 -9.28 6.19
N LEU A 108 -4.00 -8.26 5.56
CA LEU A 108 -3.80 -6.87 5.90
C LEU A 108 -5.07 -6.26 6.49
N VAL A 109 -4.90 -5.48 7.56
CA VAL A 109 -5.84 -4.45 7.97
C VAL A 109 -5.51 -3.20 7.16
N VAL A 110 -6.50 -2.76 6.40
CA VAL A 110 -6.44 -1.60 5.51
C VAL A 110 -7.59 -0.66 5.85
N THR A 111 -7.53 0.55 5.32
CA THR A 111 -8.67 1.45 5.26
C THR A 111 -9.32 1.36 3.89
N THR A 112 -10.63 1.56 3.83
CA THR A 112 -11.36 1.74 2.59
C THR A 112 -12.12 3.04 2.67
N PHE A 113 -12.09 3.82 1.59
CA PHE A 113 -12.85 5.05 1.42
C PHE A 113 -13.23 5.19 -0.04
N GLU A 114 -14.23 6.00 -0.34
CA GLU A 114 -14.62 6.26 -1.73
C GLU A 114 -14.27 7.66 -2.19
N ILE A 115 -13.96 7.75 -3.49
CA ILE A 115 -13.73 8.98 -4.23
C ILE A 115 -14.68 9.05 -5.43
N GLN A 116 -14.91 10.25 -5.95
CA GLN A 116 -15.71 10.41 -7.18
C GLN A 116 -14.93 9.91 -8.39
N ILE A 117 -15.62 9.31 -9.37
CA ILE A 117 -14.98 8.85 -10.62
C ILE A 117 -14.23 9.98 -11.35
N SER A 118 -14.68 11.22 -11.22
CA SER A 118 -13.98 12.40 -11.76
C SER A 118 -12.58 12.63 -11.16
N GLU A 119 -12.27 12.02 -10.01
CA GLU A 119 -10.96 12.11 -9.36
C GLU A 119 -9.96 11.06 -9.88
N ILE A 120 -10.39 10.07 -10.68
CA ILE A 120 -9.54 8.99 -11.19
C ILE A 120 -8.32 9.47 -11.98
N PRO A 121 -8.41 10.45 -12.90
CA PRO A 121 -7.22 10.96 -13.59
C PRO A 121 -6.15 11.50 -12.63
N SER A 122 -6.59 12.22 -11.59
CA SER A 122 -5.67 12.76 -10.57
C SER A 122 -5.14 11.68 -9.64
N PHE A 123 -5.91 10.62 -9.39
CA PHE A 123 -5.46 9.44 -8.65
C PHE A 123 -4.35 8.69 -9.42
N ILE A 124 -4.58 8.41 -10.71
CA ILE A 124 -3.62 7.73 -11.59
C ILE A 124 -2.28 8.48 -11.66
N GLU A 125 -2.32 9.80 -11.82
CA GLU A 125 -1.09 10.60 -11.89
C GLU A 125 -0.30 10.59 -10.57
N ARG A 126 -1.01 10.63 -9.43
CA ARG A 126 -0.37 10.64 -8.10
C ARG A 126 0.23 9.30 -7.72
N GLU A 127 -0.44 8.21 -8.06
CA GLU A 127 -0.02 6.84 -7.77
C GLU A 127 0.59 6.17 -9.01
N HIS A 128 1.15 6.96 -9.93
CA HIS A 128 1.65 6.54 -11.24
C HIS A 128 2.70 5.41 -11.15
N GLU A 129 3.44 5.37 -10.06
CA GLU A 129 4.44 4.34 -9.75
C GLU A 129 3.85 2.95 -9.49
N PHE A 130 2.57 2.86 -9.15
CA PHE A 130 1.93 1.60 -8.75
C PHE A 130 1.11 0.95 -9.87
N ARG A 131 0.95 -0.36 -9.73
CA ARG A 131 -0.07 -1.16 -10.40
C ARG A 131 -1.39 -0.96 -9.67
N PHE A 132 -2.48 -0.74 -10.40
CA PHE A 132 -3.81 -0.74 -9.81
C PHE A 132 -4.45 -2.11 -9.94
N LEU A 133 -4.83 -2.70 -8.82
CA LEU A 133 -5.56 -3.95 -8.76
C LEU A 133 -6.98 -3.71 -8.24
N ALA A 134 -7.98 -4.20 -8.95
CA ALA A 134 -9.30 -4.38 -8.37
C ALA A 134 -9.25 -5.59 -7.42
N VAL A 135 -9.64 -5.36 -6.17
CA VAL A 135 -9.69 -6.37 -5.09
C VAL A 135 -11.04 -6.34 -4.39
N ILE A 136 -11.40 -7.41 -3.68
CA ILE A 136 -12.60 -7.46 -2.86
C ILE A 136 -12.18 -7.45 -1.38
N PRO A 137 -12.36 -6.32 -0.67
CA PRO A 137 -12.12 -6.29 0.77
C PRO A 137 -13.11 -7.18 1.52
N GLU A 138 -12.74 -7.51 2.75
CA GLU A 138 -13.52 -8.28 3.71
C GLU A 138 -13.87 -7.41 4.92
N THR A 139 -15.03 -7.69 5.50
CA THR A 139 -15.36 -7.27 6.86
C THR A 139 -14.59 -8.12 7.86
N PHE A 140 -14.47 -7.66 9.11
CA PHE A 140 -13.85 -8.44 10.18
C PHE A 140 -14.67 -9.67 10.61
N ASN A 141 -15.91 -9.80 10.13
CA ASN A 141 -16.75 -10.98 10.31
C ASN A 141 -16.63 -11.97 9.14
N GLU A 142 -15.56 -11.85 8.32
CA GLU A 142 -15.26 -12.75 7.20
C GLU A 142 -16.32 -12.72 6.07
N LEU A 143 -17.12 -11.65 6.00
CA LEU A 143 -18.00 -11.38 4.88
C LEU A 143 -17.30 -10.47 3.88
N PHE A 144 -17.37 -10.80 2.59
CA PHE A 144 -16.87 -9.93 1.53
C PHE A 144 -17.77 -8.72 1.29
N TYR A 145 -17.16 -7.60 0.95
CA TYR A 145 -17.89 -6.46 0.37
C TYR A 145 -18.36 -6.82 -1.05
N THR A 146 -19.49 -6.25 -1.46
CA THR A 146 -20.03 -6.44 -2.82
C THR A 146 -19.36 -5.56 -3.86
N THR A 147 -18.74 -4.46 -3.43
CA THR A 147 -18.11 -3.48 -4.30
C THR A 147 -16.59 -3.66 -4.27
N PRO A 148 -15.94 -3.82 -5.43
CA PRO A 148 -14.48 -3.85 -5.49
C PRO A 148 -13.84 -2.55 -5.03
N ALA A 149 -12.62 -2.66 -4.54
CA ALA A 149 -11.77 -1.53 -4.21
C ALA A 149 -10.46 -1.59 -4.98
N VAL A 150 -9.83 -0.44 -5.17
CA VAL A 150 -8.53 -0.32 -5.85
C VAL A 150 -7.41 -0.44 -4.82
N LEU A 151 -6.51 -1.38 -5.04
CA LEU A 151 -5.27 -1.51 -4.30
C LEU A 151 -4.10 -1.07 -5.20
N CYS A 152 -3.26 -0.15 -4.69
CA CYS A 152 -1.97 0.16 -5.29
C CYS A 152 -0.96 -0.94 -4.91
N ALA A 153 -0.61 -1.78 -5.87
CA ALA A 153 0.36 -2.86 -5.73
C ALA A 153 1.66 -2.52 -6.47
N ARG A 154 2.75 -3.21 -6.12
CA ARG A 154 4.03 -3.00 -6.81
C ARG A 154 4.00 -3.53 -8.24
N TYR A 155 4.79 -2.88 -9.10
CA TYR A 155 5.28 -3.47 -10.34
C TYR A 155 6.62 -4.18 -10.11
N SER A 156 7.14 -4.85 -11.14
CA SER A 156 8.59 -4.94 -11.36
C SER A 156 9.11 -3.71 -12.12
N ASP A 157 10.42 -3.44 -12.10
CA ASP A 157 10.98 -2.29 -12.83
C ASP A 157 10.69 -2.36 -14.33
N GLY A 158 10.76 -3.57 -14.90
CA GLY A 158 10.44 -3.80 -16.31
C GLY A 158 8.97 -3.54 -16.63
N GLU A 159 8.05 -4.01 -15.79
CA GLU A 159 6.62 -3.73 -16.00
C GLU A 159 6.31 -2.24 -15.82
N TYR A 160 6.91 -1.55 -14.86
CA TYR A 160 6.75 -0.09 -14.73
C TYR A 160 7.26 0.62 -16.00
N PHE A 161 8.45 0.25 -16.48
CA PHE A 161 9.03 0.84 -17.68
C PHE A 161 8.13 0.65 -18.92
N GLU A 162 7.59 -0.55 -19.12
CA GLU A 162 6.70 -0.81 -20.26
C GLU A 162 5.31 -0.16 -20.09
N ASN A 163 4.69 -0.28 -18.91
CA ASN A 163 3.30 0.14 -18.74
C ASN A 163 3.15 1.65 -18.47
N ARG A 164 4.07 2.22 -17.69
CA ARG A 164 3.99 3.61 -17.18
C ARG A 164 4.93 4.57 -17.91
N CYS A 165 6.10 4.09 -18.34
CA CYS A 165 6.99 4.86 -19.21
C CYS A 165 6.77 4.58 -20.71
N LYS A 166 5.94 3.60 -21.08
CA LYS A 166 5.69 3.21 -22.49
C LYS A 166 7.00 2.92 -23.25
N GLY A 167 7.97 2.32 -22.56
CA GLY A 167 9.31 2.04 -23.11
C GLY A 167 10.21 3.27 -23.29
N ASN A 168 9.83 4.44 -22.77
CA ASN A 168 10.56 5.69 -22.95
C ASN A 168 11.50 5.99 -21.77
N GLN A 169 12.81 5.99 -22.06
CA GLN A 169 13.86 6.28 -21.07
C GLN A 169 13.82 7.71 -20.53
N GLU A 170 13.39 8.69 -21.32
CA GLU A 170 13.32 10.09 -20.86
C GLU A 170 12.25 10.24 -19.77
N ILE A 171 11.10 9.57 -19.92
CA ILE A 171 10.05 9.57 -18.89
C ILE A 171 10.57 8.93 -17.60
N PHE A 172 11.31 7.83 -17.70
CA PHE A 172 11.94 7.20 -16.54
C PHE A 172 12.95 8.14 -15.87
N PHE A 173 13.83 8.77 -16.66
CA PHE A 173 14.84 9.69 -16.14
C PHE A 173 14.21 10.88 -15.41
N GLN A 174 13.17 11.47 -16.00
CA GLN A 174 12.44 12.59 -15.40
C GLN A 174 11.75 12.21 -14.09
N ARG A 175 11.27 10.97 -13.92
CA ARG A 175 10.59 10.57 -12.66
C ARG A 175 11.55 10.04 -11.59
N TYR A 176 12.59 9.32 -12.00
CA TYR A 176 13.46 8.55 -11.10
C TYR A 176 14.94 8.87 -11.30
N GLY A 177 15.42 8.84 -12.55
CA GLY A 177 16.85 8.98 -12.87
C GLY A 177 17.47 10.31 -12.40
N GLN A 178 16.71 11.41 -12.38
CA GLN A 178 17.19 12.70 -11.87
C GLN A 178 17.58 12.67 -10.38
N TYR A 179 17.09 11.69 -9.62
CA TYR A 179 17.42 11.46 -8.21
C TYR A 179 18.49 10.36 -8.03
N GLY A 180 19.07 9.86 -9.12
CA GLY A 180 19.99 8.72 -9.08
C GLY A 180 19.31 7.39 -8.77
N ILE A 181 18.00 7.27 -9.05
CA ILE A 181 17.24 6.04 -8.83
C ILE A 181 17.21 5.23 -10.13
N ASP A 182 17.99 4.16 -10.18
CA ASP A 182 18.04 3.25 -11.32
C ASP A 182 17.07 2.05 -11.18
N LYS A 183 16.60 1.79 -9.94
CA LYS A 183 15.63 0.74 -9.62
C LYS A 183 14.64 1.26 -8.58
N ILE A 184 13.36 1.02 -8.84
CA ILE A 184 12.23 1.41 -8.02
C ILE A 184 12.00 0.35 -6.93
N TRP A 185 12.07 -0.94 -7.30
CA TRP A 185 11.77 -2.04 -6.41
C TRP A 185 13.05 -2.75 -5.96
N VAL A 186 13.46 -2.51 -4.71
CA VAL A 186 14.77 -2.93 -4.18
C VAL A 186 14.59 -3.64 -2.84
N ASP A 187 15.24 -4.80 -2.71
CA ASP A 187 15.08 -5.66 -1.52
C ASP A 187 16.06 -5.30 -0.39
N ASP A 188 17.20 -4.68 -0.72
CA ASP A 188 18.27 -4.32 0.21
C ASP A 188 18.28 -2.82 0.52
N ILE A 189 17.13 -2.30 0.98
CA ILE A 189 16.95 -0.93 1.48
C ILE A 189 16.12 -0.95 2.77
N LEU A 190 16.28 0.09 3.57
CA LEU A 190 15.59 0.25 4.85
C LEU A 190 14.45 1.28 4.74
N PRO A 191 13.42 1.18 5.59
CA PRO A 191 12.35 2.15 5.65
C PRO A 191 12.89 3.58 5.85
N CYS A 192 12.38 4.54 5.09
CA CYS A 192 12.55 5.95 5.43
C CYS A 192 11.96 6.19 6.81
N ARG A 193 12.79 6.63 7.76
CA ARG A 193 12.46 6.69 9.19
C ARG A 193 11.20 7.50 9.45
N VAL A 194 11.15 8.73 8.90
CA VAL A 194 10.01 9.66 9.05
C VAL A 194 8.72 9.04 8.50
N TYR A 195 8.80 8.37 7.35
CA TYR A 195 7.64 7.76 6.73
C TYR A 195 7.17 6.51 7.48
N LEU A 196 8.09 5.64 7.92
CA LEU A 196 7.77 4.48 8.74
C LEU A 196 7.07 4.91 10.03
N ARG A 197 7.63 5.89 10.75
CA ARG A 197 7.01 6.43 11.96
C ARG A 197 5.58 6.89 11.70
N HIS A 198 5.36 7.65 10.62
CA HIS A 198 4.03 8.11 10.25
C HIS A 198 3.05 6.95 10.02
N CYS A 199 3.43 5.93 9.27
CA CYS A 199 2.58 4.76 9.03
C CYS A 199 2.27 3.99 10.32
N VAL A 200 3.25 3.83 11.21
CA VAL A 200 3.07 3.17 12.52
C VAL A 200 2.09 3.97 13.39
N LEU A 201 2.21 5.30 13.44
CA LEU A 201 1.27 6.16 14.17
C LEU A 201 -0.14 6.14 13.55
N ALA A 202 -0.23 6.13 12.22
CA ALA A 202 -1.50 6.01 11.51
C ALA A 202 -2.23 4.70 11.87
N ALA A 203 -1.52 3.57 11.84
CA ALA A 203 -2.05 2.28 12.26
C ALA A 203 -2.44 2.27 13.75
N LYS A 204 -1.61 2.86 14.61
CA LYS A 204 -1.89 2.98 16.05
C LYS A 204 -3.17 3.76 16.34
N ASN A 205 -3.40 4.85 15.61
CA ASN A 205 -4.58 5.69 15.79
C ASN A 205 -5.88 5.02 15.32
N LEU A 206 -5.80 4.01 14.46
CA LEU A 206 -6.94 3.18 14.06
C LEU A 206 -7.34 2.14 15.13
N GLY A 207 -6.43 1.81 16.04
CA GLY A 207 -6.64 0.88 17.14
C GLY A 207 -5.72 -0.34 17.11
N ASP A 208 -5.75 -1.12 18.20
CA ASP A 208 -4.78 -2.20 18.45
C ASP A 208 -4.75 -3.24 17.33
N LEU A 209 -5.91 -3.59 16.76
CA LEU A 209 -6.00 -4.55 15.65
C LEU A 209 -5.21 -4.09 14.41
N ALA A 210 -5.32 -2.82 14.04
CA ALA A 210 -4.59 -2.25 12.92
C ALA A 210 -3.10 -2.08 13.25
N TYR A 211 -2.80 -1.67 14.48
CA TYR A 211 -1.43 -1.50 14.97
C TYR A 211 -0.64 -2.80 14.95
N ASP A 212 -1.18 -3.86 15.56
CA ASP A 212 -0.54 -5.16 15.63
C ASP A 212 -0.40 -5.76 14.22
N ASN A 213 -1.45 -5.67 13.40
CA ASN A 213 -1.36 -6.11 12.02
C ASN A 213 -0.32 -5.32 11.20
N PHE A 214 -0.16 -4.02 11.43
CA PHE A 214 0.90 -3.24 10.76
C PHE A 214 2.29 -3.70 11.19
N LEU A 215 2.52 -3.93 12.48
CA LEU A 215 3.83 -4.33 12.98
C LEU A 215 4.22 -5.76 12.59
N ASP A 216 3.26 -6.68 12.59
CA ASP A 216 3.51 -8.12 12.40
C ASP A 216 3.36 -8.59 10.95
N HIS A 217 2.53 -7.91 10.16
CA HIS A 217 2.27 -8.25 8.75
C HIS A 217 2.78 -7.18 7.76
N THR A 218 3.81 -6.45 8.18
CA THR A 218 4.61 -5.59 7.30
C THR A 218 6.07 -5.98 7.44
N PHE A 219 6.75 -6.11 6.30
CA PHE A 219 8.10 -6.64 6.24
C PHE A 219 9.08 -5.62 5.66
N LEU A 220 10.37 -5.79 5.97
CA LEU A 220 11.45 -5.14 5.23
C LEU A 220 11.57 -5.71 3.81
N GLY A 221 12.43 -5.12 2.98
CA GLY A 221 12.66 -5.60 1.61
C GLY A 221 13.13 -7.06 1.53
N ASP A 222 13.71 -7.59 2.60
CA ASP A 222 14.08 -9.01 2.73
C ASP A 222 12.88 -9.99 2.83
N ARG A 223 11.66 -9.44 3.04
CA ARG A 223 10.38 -10.17 3.19
C ARG A 223 10.38 -11.19 4.34
N LYS A 224 11.23 -10.98 5.33
CA LYS A 224 11.40 -11.86 6.49
C LYS A 224 11.30 -11.09 7.79
N THR A 225 12.05 -10.00 7.88
CA THR A 225 12.10 -9.19 9.10
C THR A 225 10.82 -8.36 9.18
N THR A 226 10.06 -8.53 10.26
CA THR A 226 8.85 -7.73 10.48
C THR A 226 9.19 -6.31 10.93
N ILE A 227 8.25 -5.37 10.81
CA ILE A 227 8.43 -4.02 11.37
C ILE A 227 8.53 -4.06 12.88
N ARG A 228 7.84 -4.99 13.57
CA ARG A 228 8.01 -5.19 15.01
C ARG A 228 9.46 -5.50 15.38
N GLU A 229 10.05 -6.49 14.72
CA GLU A 229 11.44 -6.91 14.94
C GLU A 229 12.44 -5.80 14.59
N TYR A 230 12.22 -5.11 13.46
CA TYR A 230 13.07 -4.02 13.02
C TYR A 230 13.09 -2.86 14.03
N LEU A 231 11.92 -2.39 14.49
CA LEU A 231 11.83 -1.30 15.47
C LEU A 231 12.44 -1.66 16.83
N ALA A 232 12.42 -2.94 17.20
CA ALA A 232 13.06 -3.44 18.42
C ALA A 232 14.59 -3.53 18.32
N THR A 233 15.16 -3.41 17.12
CA THR A 233 16.59 -3.65 16.85
C THR A 233 17.22 -2.48 16.08
N THR A 234 17.54 -2.68 14.80
CA THR A 234 18.23 -1.73 13.92
C THR A 234 17.44 -0.43 13.71
N GLY A 235 16.11 -0.52 13.71
CA GLY A 235 15.18 0.60 13.60
C GLY A 235 14.88 1.30 14.94
N SER A 236 15.63 1.02 16.00
CA SER A 236 15.47 1.73 17.27
C SER A 236 15.67 3.24 17.09
N GLY A 237 14.91 4.03 17.86
CA GLY A 237 14.92 5.49 17.75
C GLY A 237 14.01 6.08 16.66
N ILE A 238 13.42 5.26 15.77
CA ILE A 238 12.54 5.78 14.69
C ILE A 238 11.29 6.43 15.27
N MET A 239 10.72 5.87 16.34
CA MET A 239 9.48 6.36 16.91
C MET A 239 9.65 7.70 17.66
N GLU A 240 10.88 8.02 18.05
CA GLU A 240 11.28 9.25 18.71
C GLU A 240 11.72 10.35 17.72
N GLU A 241 11.97 10.01 16.46
CA GLU A 241 12.40 10.96 15.41
C GLU A 241 11.20 11.75 14.87
N GLU A 242 11.12 13.04 15.21
CA GLU A 242 10.11 13.93 14.65
C GLU A 242 10.44 14.31 13.19
N PRO A 243 9.42 14.45 12.32
CA PRO A 243 9.64 14.97 10.98
C PRO A 243 10.16 16.43 11.02
N PRO A 244 10.87 16.87 9.96
CA PRO A 244 11.19 18.28 9.77
C PRO A 244 9.95 19.18 9.91
N GLU A 245 10.12 20.40 10.41
CA GLU A 245 8.99 21.30 10.75
C GLU A 245 7.99 21.48 9.60
N LEU A 246 8.50 21.69 8.38
CA LEU A 246 7.69 21.86 7.17
C LEU A 246 6.87 20.62 6.80
N LEU A 247 7.23 19.44 7.33
CA LEU A 247 6.60 18.16 7.03
C LEU A 247 5.79 17.61 8.21
N LYS A 248 5.77 18.28 9.38
CA LYS A 248 4.99 17.84 10.56
C LYS A 248 3.51 17.66 10.28
N TYR A 249 2.91 18.53 9.47
CA TYR A 249 1.50 18.38 9.10
C TYR A 249 1.22 17.07 8.35
N ARG A 250 2.20 16.58 7.59
CA ARG A 250 2.08 15.41 6.70
C ARG A 250 2.55 14.12 7.35
N TYR A 251 3.60 14.17 8.18
CA TYR A 251 4.25 12.99 8.76
C TYR A 251 4.24 12.96 10.30
N GLY A 252 3.47 13.83 10.95
CA GLY A 252 3.38 13.92 12.41
C GLY A 252 2.57 12.81 13.08
N GLY A 253 1.95 11.92 12.31
CA GLY A 253 0.94 10.96 12.78
C GLY A 253 -0.46 11.42 12.46
#